data_AF-A0A4R5BWZ2-F1
#
_entry.id   AF-A0A4R5BWZ2-F1
#
_cell.length_a   1.000
_cell.length_b   1.000
_cell.length_c   1.000
_cell.angle_alpha   90.00
_cell.angle_beta   90.00
_cell.angle_gamma   90.00
#
_symmetry.space_group_name_H-M   'P 1'
#
loop_
_entity.id
_entity.type
_entity.pdbx_description
1 polymer ?
#
loop_
_entity_poly.entity_id
_entity_poly.type
_entity_poly.pdbx_seq_one_letter_code
_entity_poly.pdbx_strand_id
1 'polypeptide(L)'
;MTNTGQPGRWLILVIKLPTEPSRHRVAVWRELRKIGALSLGQGIWAVPEVPVFADGVQRALDLTDSAGGQGTTLRASGRSAEDAARFQEMFTAARSADWAEFLADCGKFEDEIAKEIRIAKFTLAELEEEEQSLERLRRWHRDLTARDVFGAPEAARAGTRLKRCAAACEDYAERVFAALHACGQDPS
;
A
#
# COMPACT_ATOMS: atom_id res chain seq x y z
N MET A 1 -23.00 12.74 19.55
CA MET A 1 -23.07 13.19 18.14
C MET A 1 -21.80 12.75 17.44
N THR A 2 -21.77 11.54 16.91
CA THR A 2 -20.63 11.01 16.15
C THR A 2 -20.73 11.52 14.74
N ASN A 3 -19.91 12.50 14.38
CA ASN A 3 -19.82 13.05 13.04
C ASN A 3 -19.08 12.03 12.15
N THR A 4 -19.79 11.01 11.70
CA THR A 4 -19.29 10.05 10.70
C THR A 4 -18.99 10.84 9.43
N GLY A 5 -17.72 10.81 9.01
CA GLY A 5 -17.17 11.66 7.93
C GLY A 5 -18.09 11.75 6.72
N GLN A 6 -18.52 12.97 6.39
CA GLN A 6 -19.30 13.24 5.19
C GLN A 6 -18.40 12.96 3.97
N PRO A 7 -18.79 12.04 3.06
CA PRO A 7 -18.10 11.90 1.79
C PRO A 7 -18.18 13.24 1.06
N GLY A 8 -17.04 13.91 0.92
CA GLY A 8 -16.94 15.26 0.36
C GLY A 8 -16.10 16.26 1.15
N ARG A 9 -15.67 15.94 2.37
CA ARG A 9 -14.70 16.77 3.12
C ARG A 9 -13.28 16.23 3.01
N TRP A 10 -12.34 17.15 2.85
CA TRP A 10 -10.94 16.86 2.58
C TRP A 10 -10.05 17.70 3.48
N LEU A 11 -8.91 17.13 3.87
CA LEU A 11 -7.79 17.87 4.41
C LEU A 11 -6.81 18.15 3.29
N ILE A 12 -6.57 19.44 3.06
CA ILE A 12 -5.52 19.92 2.14
C ILE A 12 -4.32 20.31 2.98
N LEU A 13 -3.17 19.76 2.64
CA LEU A 13 -1.88 20.08 3.23
C LEU A 13 -1.09 20.95 2.27
N VAL A 14 -0.73 22.15 2.72
CA VAL A 14 0.21 23.03 2.03
C VAL A 14 1.53 22.97 2.79
N ILE A 15 2.52 22.31 2.18
CA ILE A 15 3.82 22.06 2.77
C ILE A 15 4.87 22.89 2.05
N LYS A 16 5.55 23.74 2.82
CA LYS A 16 6.69 24.53 2.37
C LYS A 16 7.93 24.06 3.11
N LEU A 17 8.98 23.73 2.38
CA LEU A 17 10.24 23.25 2.93
C LEU A 17 11.41 23.97 2.27
N PRO A 18 12.53 24.18 2.99
CA PRO A 18 13.77 24.65 2.40
C PRO A 18 14.22 23.81 1.21
N THR A 19 14.89 24.46 0.24
CA THR A 19 15.47 23.82 -0.94
C THR A 19 16.68 22.95 -0.62
N GLU A 20 17.35 23.20 0.51
CA GLU A 20 18.43 22.37 1.02
C GLU A 20 18.31 22.19 2.55
N PRO A 21 18.67 21.01 3.07
CA PRO A 21 19.06 19.80 2.34
C PRO A 21 17.85 19.03 1.78
N SER A 22 18.03 18.34 0.65
CA SER A 22 16.94 17.60 -0.04
C SER A 22 16.31 16.48 0.80
N ARG A 23 17.06 15.88 1.73
CA ARG A 23 16.61 14.76 2.57
C ARG A 23 15.31 15.05 3.32
N HIS A 24 15.08 16.30 3.76
CA HIS A 24 13.88 16.66 4.51
C HIS A 24 12.64 16.62 3.62
N ARG A 25 12.75 17.16 2.39
CA ARG A 25 11.67 17.05 1.40
C ARG A 25 11.38 15.61 1.02
N VAL A 26 12.41 14.80 0.87
CA VAL A 26 12.25 13.37 0.57
C VAL A 26 11.55 12.64 1.72
N ALA A 27 11.88 12.94 2.97
CA ALA A 27 11.23 12.33 4.14
C ALA A 27 9.73 12.65 4.20
N VAL A 28 9.37 13.93 4.04
CA VAL A 28 7.95 14.36 4.03
C VAL A 28 7.21 13.79 2.83
N TRP A 29 7.82 13.78 1.64
CA TRP A 29 7.24 13.15 0.45
C TRP A 29 7.00 11.65 0.64
N ARG A 30 7.94 10.93 1.26
CA ARG A 30 7.80 9.51 1.56
C ARG A 30 6.65 9.25 2.53
N GLU A 31 6.50 10.05 3.58
CA GLU A 31 5.39 9.87 4.53
C GLU A 31 4.04 10.14 3.85
N LEU A 32 3.92 11.20 3.03
CA LEU A 32 2.69 11.51 2.30
C LEU A 32 2.32 10.43 1.28
N ARG A 33 3.30 9.91 0.55
CA ARG A 33 3.13 8.76 -0.34
C ARG A 33 2.70 7.53 0.44
N LYS A 34 3.37 7.25 1.56
CA LYS A 34 3.05 6.13 2.42
C LYS A 34 1.61 6.20 2.90
N ILE A 35 1.07 7.35 3.25
CA ILE A 35 -0.32 7.42 3.76
C ILE A 35 -1.37 7.43 2.64
N GLY A 36 -0.95 7.43 1.37
CA GLY A 36 -1.85 7.49 0.22
C GLY A 36 -2.39 8.90 -0.09
N ALA A 37 -1.68 9.95 0.33
CA ALA A 37 -2.10 11.32 0.02
C ALA A 37 -2.07 11.58 -1.50
N LEU A 38 -3.11 12.22 -2.00
CA LEU A 38 -3.23 12.68 -3.38
C LEU A 38 -2.40 13.95 -3.57
N SER A 39 -1.47 13.94 -4.53
CA SER A 39 -0.71 15.14 -4.89
C SER A 39 -1.53 16.02 -5.84
N LEU A 40 -1.71 17.30 -5.50
CA LEU A 40 -2.43 18.29 -6.32
C LEU A 40 -1.51 19.28 -7.03
N GLY A 41 -0.23 19.28 -6.64
CA GLY A 41 0.74 20.24 -7.12
C GLY A 41 1.94 20.31 -6.19
N GLN A 42 2.86 21.24 -6.48
CA GLN A 42 4.07 21.39 -5.68
C GLN A 42 3.74 21.74 -4.23
N GLY A 43 4.04 20.81 -3.32
CA GLY A 43 3.79 20.98 -1.89
C GLY A 43 2.32 20.94 -1.48
N ILE A 44 1.38 20.64 -2.40
CA ILE A 44 -0.05 20.59 -2.11
C ILE A 44 -0.51 19.14 -2.16
N TRP A 45 -1.04 18.65 -1.05
CA TRP A 45 -1.49 17.28 -0.88
C TRP A 45 -2.90 17.24 -0.32
N ALA A 46 -3.61 16.16 -0.59
CA ALA A 46 -4.96 15.97 -0.11
C ALA A 46 -5.21 14.57 0.41
N VAL A 47 -5.97 14.48 1.48
CA VAL A 47 -6.57 13.23 1.98
C VAL A 47 -8.03 13.48 2.32
N PRO A 48 -8.91 12.47 2.17
CA PRO A 48 -10.25 12.54 2.73
C PRO A 48 -10.19 12.81 4.23
N GLU A 49 -11.08 13.65 4.75
CA GLU A 49 -11.14 13.98 6.19
C GLU A 49 -11.79 12.83 6.97
N VAL A 50 -11.04 11.73 7.13
CA VAL A 50 -11.45 10.52 7.86
C VAL A 50 -10.31 10.03 8.76
N PRO A 51 -10.62 9.30 9.86
CA PRO A 51 -9.63 8.98 10.90
C PRO A 51 -8.38 8.25 10.42
N VAL A 52 -8.47 7.42 9.38
CA VAL A 52 -7.33 6.58 8.92
C VAL A 52 -6.12 7.40 8.47
N PHE A 53 -6.31 8.66 8.06
CA PHE A 53 -5.21 9.53 7.64
C PHE A 53 -4.63 10.40 8.77
N ALA A 54 -5.29 10.50 9.93
CA ALA A 54 -4.95 11.48 10.96
C ALA A 54 -3.49 11.37 11.44
N ASP A 55 -3.05 10.18 11.86
CA ASP A 55 -1.69 9.97 12.34
C ASP A 55 -0.65 10.20 11.24
N GLY A 56 -0.98 9.84 10.01
CA GLY A 56 -0.12 10.04 8.85
C GLY A 56 0.08 11.51 8.51
N VAL A 57 -1.01 12.27 8.53
CA VAL A 57 -0.99 13.72 8.37
C VAL A 57 -0.14 14.36 9.47
N GLN A 58 -0.35 13.97 10.74
CA GLN A 58 0.41 14.53 11.86
C GLN A 58 1.91 14.27 11.70
N ARG A 59 2.32 13.03 11.37
CA ARG A 59 3.74 12.72 11.13
C ARG A 59 4.34 13.54 9.98
N ALA A 60 3.60 13.78 8.91
CA ALA A 60 4.07 14.62 7.80
C ALA A 60 4.28 16.08 8.22
N LEU A 61 3.41 16.60 9.10
CA LEU A 61 3.54 17.94 9.67
C LEU A 61 4.74 18.02 10.64
N ASP A 62 4.89 17.03 11.53
CA ASP A 62 6.02 16.98 12.48
C ASP A 62 7.38 16.91 11.74
N LEU A 63 7.47 16.11 10.67
CA LEU A 63 8.63 16.05 9.80
C LEU A 63 8.91 17.39 9.09
N THR A 64 7.84 18.12 8.74
CA THR A 64 7.94 19.43 8.11
C THR A 64 8.49 20.48 9.08
N ASP A 65 7.93 20.53 10.28
CA ASP A 65 8.31 21.51 11.30
C ASP A 65 9.73 21.25 11.81
N SER A 66 10.09 19.97 12.04
CA SER A 66 11.45 19.56 12.44
C SER A 66 12.52 19.93 11.40
N ALA A 67 12.12 20.11 10.14
CA ALA A 67 12.99 20.52 9.04
C ALA A 67 13.07 22.04 8.85
N GLY A 68 12.47 22.83 9.75
CA GLY A 68 12.35 24.29 9.59
C GLY A 68 11.41 24.71 8.45
N GLY A 69 10.53 23.79 8.03
CA GLY A 69 9.47 24.06 7.07
C GLY A 69 8.25 24.69 7.72
N GLN A 70 7.19 24.83 6.92
CA GLN A 70 5.89 25.27 7.36
C GLN A 70 4.82 24.39 6.72
N GLY A 71 4.05 23.69 7.56
CA GLY A 71 2.83 23.01 7.17
C GLY A 71 1.59 23.88 7.43
N THR A 72 0.59 23.81 6.55
CA THR A 72 -0.74 24.39 6.81
C THR A 72 -1.80 23.40 6.37
N THR A 73 -2.77 23.16 7.26
CA THR A 73 -3.89 22.26 7.01
C THR A 73 -5.15 23.07 6.77
N LEU A 74 -5.84 22.81 5.67
CA LEU A 74 -7.11 23.45 5.32
C LEU A 74 -8.18 22.38 5.20
N ARG A 75 -9.39 22.68 5.68
CA ARG A 75 -10.57 21.89 5.35
C ARG A 75 -11.13 22.40 4.03
N ALA A 76 -11.38 21.49 3.10
CA ALA A 76 -11.96 21.80 1.81
C ALA A 76 -13.08 20.82 1.44
N SER A 77 -13.94 21.28 0.53
CA SER A 77 -14.93 20.48 -0.17
C SER A 77 -15.03 20.96 -1.61
N GLY A 78 -15.62 20.15 -2.48
CA GLY A 78 -15.95 20.61 -3.84
C GLY A 78 -16.81 21.86 -3.78
N ARG A 79 -16.54 22.83 -4.67
CA ARG A 79 -17.35 24.05 -4.78
C ARG A 79 -18.73 23.73 -5.35
N SER A 80 -18.77 22.83 -6.34
CA SER A 80 -19.96 22.22 -6.88
C SER A 80 -19.97 20.70 -6.60
N ALA A 81 -21.11 20.05 -6.85
CA ALA A 81 -21.19 18.59 -6.81
C ALA A 81 -20.26 17.95 -7.85
N GLU A 82 -20.08 18.58 -9.01
CA GLU A 82 -19.16 18.12 -10.05
C GLU A 82 -17.70 18.19 -9.59
N ASP A 83 -17.30 19.27 -8.92
CA ASP A 83 -15.95 19.39 -8.36
C ASP A 83 -15.70 18.36 -7.26
N ALA A 84 -16.71 18.08 -6.42
CA ALA A 84 -16.62 17.05 -5.39
C ALA A 84 -16.43 15.66 -6.00
N ALA A 85 -17.20 15.33 -7.05
CA ALA A 85 -17.08 14.07 -7.78
C ALA A 85 -15.71 13.95 -8.46
N ARG A 86 -15.27 14.98 -9.18
CA ARG A 86 -13.96 15.01 -9.84
C ARG A 86 -12.82 14.77 -8.85
N PHE A 87 -12.91 15.34 -7.65
CA PHE A 87 -11.87 15.19 -6.65
C PHE A 87 -11.82 13.77 -6.05
N GLN A 88 -12.98 13.17 -5.82
CA GLN A 88 -13.09 11.75 -5.46
C GLN A 88 -12.55 10.84 -6.57
N GLU A 89 -12.86 11.12 -7.83
CA GLU A 89 -12.34 10.37 -8.99
C GLU A 89 -10.82 10.43 -9.06
N MET A 90 -10.21 11.61 -8.86
CA MET A 90 -8.74 11.74 -8.82
C MET A 90 -8.10 10.88 -7.73
N PHE A 91 -8.68 10.86 -6.53
CA PHE A 91 -8.17 10.02 -5.45
C PHE A 91 -8.38 8.53 -5.75
N THR A 92 -9.54 8.17 -6.27
CA THR A 92 -9.87 6.78 -6.62
C THR A 92 -8.93 6.28 -7.73
N ALA A 93 -8.64 7.09 -8.74
CA ALA A 93 -7.69 6.77 -9.80
C ALA A 93 -6.27 6.54 -9.25
N ALA A 94 -5.84 7.33 -8.27
CA ALA A 94 -4.57 7.08 -7.58
C ALA A 94 -4.57 5.73 -6.83
N ARG A 95 -5.67 5.36 -6.16
CA ARG A 95 -5.83 4.04 -5.52
C ARG A 95 -5.86 2.90 -6.53
N SER A 96 -6.53 3.08 -7.66
CA SER A 96 -6.54 2.09 -8.76
C SER A 96 -5.13 1.83 -9.28
N ALA A 97 -4.28 2.85 -9.42
CA ALA A 97 -2.89 2.67 -9.81
C ALA A 97 -2.09 1.87 -8.76
N ASP A 98 -2.28 2.17 -7.47
CA ASP A 98 -1.63 1.43 -6.38
C ASP A 98 -2.07 -0.06 -6.37
N TRP A 99 -3.36 -0.33 -6.61
CA TRP A 99 -3.88 -1.70 -6.73
C TRP A 99 -3.39 -2.43 -7.97
N ALA A 100 -3.21 -1.74 -9.09
CA ALA A 100 -2.65 -2.33 -10.30
C ALA A 100 -1.20 -2.79 -10.08
N GLU A 101 -0.40 -2.02 -9.35
CA GLU A 101 0.96 -2.40 -8.94
C GLU A 101 0.93 -3.64 -8.04
N PHE A 102 0.04 -3.66 -7.04
CA PHE A 102 -0.15 -4.81 -6.16
C PHE A 102 -0.54 -6.09 -6.93
N LEU A 103 -1.45 -5.98 -7.91
CA LEU A 103 -1.86 -7.09 -8.76
C LEU A 103 -0.71 -7.61 -9.62
N ALA A 104 0.15 -6.73 -10.13
CA ALA A 104 1.34 -7.11 -10.88
C ALA A 104 2.33 -7.87 -9.99
N ASP A 105 2.56 -7.41 -8.76
CA ASP A 105 3.46 -8.09 -7.82
C ASP A 105 2.92 -9.44 -7.33
N CYS A 106 1.60 -9.57 -7.17
CA CYS A 106 0.98 -10.89 -6.98
C CYS A 106 1.27 -11.84 -8.16
N GLY A 107 1.25 -11.31 -9.39
CA GLY A 107 1.61 -12.06 -10.59
C GLY A 107 3.06 -12.55 -10.56
N LYS A 108 4.00 -11.65 -10.25
CA LYS A 108 5.43 -12.01 -10.12
C LYS A 108 5.68 -13.07 -9.05
N PHE A 109 5.00 -12.97 -7.91
CA PHE A 109 5.09 -13.95 -6.83
C PHE A 109 4.62 -15.34 -7.29
N GLU A 110 3.47 -15.42 -7.95
CA GLU A 110 2.97 -16.70 -8.49
C GLU A 110 3.92 -17.28 -9.56
N ASP A 111 4.50 -16.43 -10.41
CA ASP A 111 5.46 -16.86 -11.43
C ASP A 111 6.76 -17.41 -10.82
N GLU A 112 7.24 -16.82 -9.71
CA GLU A 112 8.43 -17.31 -9.01
C GLU A 112 8.15 -18.66 -8.35
N ILE A 113 7.07 -18.81 -7.58
CA ILE A 113 6.65 -20.10 -7.00
C ILE A 113 6.54 -21.19 -8.09
N ALA A 114 5.87 -20.87 -9.21
CA ALA A 114 5.71 -21.82 -10.31
C ALA A 114 7.06 -22.22 -10.94
N LYS A 115 8.02 -21.30 -10.99
CA LYS A 115 9.38 -21.55 -11.46
C LYS A 115 10.13 -22.46 -10.48
N GLU A 116 10.08 -22.20 -9.18
CA GLU A 116 10.72 -23.03 -8.15
C GLU A 116 10.21 -24.47 -8.16
N ILE A 117 8.89 -24.64 -8.26
CA ILE A 117 8.25 -25.95 -8.43
C ILE A 117 8.76 -26.65 -9.69
N ARG A 118 8.85 -25.93 -10.81
CA ARG A 118 9.30 -26.50 -12.10
C ARG A 118 10.73 -27.02 -12.05
N ILE A 119 11.62 -26.32 -11.36
CA ILE A 119 13.03 -26.73 -11.21
C ILE A 119 13.26 -27.61 -9.97
N ALA A 120 12.20 -27.99 -9.26
CA ALA A 120 12.22 -28.80 -8.05
C ALA A 120 13.17 -28.25 -6.96
N LYS A 121 13.22 -26.92 -6.80
CA LYS A 121 14.09 -26.24 -5.83
C LYS A 121 13.49 -26.30 -4.41
N PHE A 122 13.34 -27.50 -3.86
CA PHE A 122 12.62 -27.70 -2.60
C PHE A 122 13.54 -27.63 -1.39
N THR A 123 13.76 -26.43 -0.85
CA THR A 123 14.57 -26.24 0.37
C THR A 123 13.84 -25.38 1.39
N LEU A 124 14.19 -25.53 2.67
CA LEU A 124 13.63 -24.69 3.74
C LEU A 124 13.96 -23.20 3.56
N ALA A 125 15.15 -22.88 3.04
CA ALA A 125 15.56 -21.50 2.82
C ALA A 125 14.66 -20.80 1.79
N GLU A 126 14.35 -21.46 0.67
CA GLU A 126 13.43 -20.90 -0.33
C GLU A 126 12.01 -20.78 0.23
N LEU A 127 11.53 -21.78 0.98
CA LEU A 127 10.23 -21.70 1.63
C LEU A 127 10.14 -20.49 2.57
N GLU A 128 11.16 -20.26 3.40
CA GLU A 128 11.22 -19.09 4.29
C GLU A 128 11.23 -17.76 3.51
N GLU A 129 11.93 -17.69 2.38
CA GLU A 129 11.93 -16.50 1.51
C GLU A 129 10.54 -16.23 0.91
N GLU A 130 9.84 -17.27 0.46
CA GLU A 130 8.51 -17.17 -0.11
C GLU A 130 7.44 -16.82 0.92
N GLU A 131 7.52 -17.37 2.13
CA GLU A 131 6.66 -16.98 3.25
C GLU A 131 6.84 -15.50 3.62
N GLN A 132 8.08 -15.00 3.62
CA GLN A 132 8.37 -13.59 3.84
C GLN A 132 7.81 -12.71 2.71
N SER A 133 7.94 -13.14 1.45
CA SER A 133 7.34 -12.47 0.30
C SER A 133 5.82 -12.39 0.42
N LEU A 134 5.15 -13.48 0.80
CA LEU A 134 3.71 -13.50 1.02
C LEU A 134 3.28 -12.58 2.17
N GLU A 135 4.02 -12.53 3.28
CA GLU A 135 3.70 -11.61 4.37
C GLU A 135 3.87 -10.14 3.97
N ARG A 136 4.85 -9.82 3.11
CA ARG A 136 4.97 -8.48 2.51
C ARG A 136 3.73 -8.13 1.68
N LEU A 137 3.24 -9.04 0.84
CA LEU A 137 2.00 -8.84 0.07
C LEU A 137 0.79 -8.67 1.00
N ARG A 138 0.65 -9.48 2.05
CA ARG A 138 -0.45 -9.37 3.03
C ARG A 138 -0.45 -8.02 3.74
N ARG A 139 0.72 -7.54 4.14
CA ARG A 139 0.86 -6.21 4.76
C ARG A 139 0.50 -5.11 3.78
N TRP A 140 1.00 -5.17 2.56
CA TRP A 140 0.71 -4.17 1.54
C TRP A 140 -0.78 -4.12 1.20
N HIS A 141 -1.44 -5.27 1.03
CA HIS A 141 -2.89 -5.33 0.81
C HIS A 141 -3.68 -4.66 1.95
N ARG A 142 -3.33 -4.94 3.21
CA ARG A 142 -3.96 -4.30 4.37
C ARG A 142 -3.80 -2.78 4.34
N ASP A 143 -2.59 -2.31 4.04
CA ASP A 143 -2.26 -0.90 3.92
C ASP A 143 -3.05 -0.21 2.80
N LEU A 144 -3.18 -0.85 1.61
CA LEU A 144 -3.99 -0.33 0.51
C LEU A 144 -5.47 -0.29 0.87
N THR A 145 -6.00 -1.37 1.44
CA THR A 145 -7.40 -1.45 1.89
C THR A 145 -7.75 -0.35 2.88
N ALA A 146 -6.85 -0.05 3.82
CA ALA A 146 -7.08 0.99 4.82
C ALA A 146 -7.20 2.39 4.20
N ARG A 147 -6.46 2.66 3.12
CA ARG A 147 -6.40 3.98 2.47
C ARG A 147 -7.38 4.13 1.32
N ASP A 148 -7.91 3.02 0.79
CA ASP A 148 -8.93 3.00 -0.25
C ASP A 148 -10.33 3.26 0.30
N VAL A 149 -10.57 4.51 0.69
CA VAL A 149 -11.80 4.91 1.39
C VAL A 149 -13.01 5.12 0.48
N PHE A 150 -12.80 5.14 -0.84
CA PHE A 150 -13.88 5.28 -1.83
C PHE A 150 -14.14 4.00 -2.62
N GLY A 151 -13.28 2.98 -2.49
CA GLY A 151 -13.45 1.68 -3.11
C GLY A 151 -13.07 1.69 -4.59
N ALA A 152 -11.80 1.47 -4.88
CA ALA A 152 -11.33 1.23 -6.23
C ALA A 152 -11.88 -0.10 -6.78
N PRO A 153 -12.24 -0.18 -8.08
CA PRO A 153 -12.81 -1.38 -8.68
C PRO A 153 -11.88 -2.61 -8.60
N GLU A 154 -10.56 -2.40 -8.52
CA GLU A 154 -9.56 -3.47 -8.44
C GLU A 154 -9.51 -4.17 -7.07
N ALA A 155 -10.01 -3.55 -5.99
CA ALA A 155 -9.81 -4.04 -4.62
C ALA A 155 -10.33 -5.48 -4.41
N ALA A 156 -11.50 -5.81 -4.97
CA ALA A 156 -12.08 -7.15 -4.88
C ALA A 156 -11.22 -8.21 -5.61
N ARG A 157 -10.68 -7.85 -6.78
CA ARG A 157 -9.78 -8.71 -7.54
C ARG A 157 -8.46 -8.90 -6.80
N ALA A 158 -7.92 -7.85 -6.18
CA ALA A 158 -6.70 -7.89 -5.39
C ALA A 158 -6.82 -8.87 -4.20
N GLY A 159 -7.93 -8.82 -3.45
CA GLY A 159 -8.18 -9.78 -2.38
C GLY A 159 -8.29 -11.23 -2.86
N THR A 160 -8.88 -11.44 -4.03
CA THR A 160 -8.93 -12.78 -4.66
C THR A 160 -7.55 -13.26 -5.10
N ARG A 161 -6.73 -12.36 -5.66
CA ARG A 161 -5.38 -12.68 -6.11
C ARG A 161 -4.46 -13.02 -4.93
N LEU A 162 -4.54 -12.27 -3.83
CA LEU A 162 -3.78 -12.56 -2.62
C LEU A 162 -4.09 -13.95 -2.04
N LYS A 163 -5.36 -14.39 -2.09
CA LYS A 163 -5.73 -15.75 -1.69
C LYS A 163 -5.09 -16.81 -2.59
N ARG A 164 -4.95 -16.55 -3.89
CA ARG A 164 -4.24 -17.45 -4.82
C ARG A 164 -2.75 -17.51 -4.52
N CYS A 165 -2.10 -16.37 -4.25
CA CYS A 165 -0.70 -16.36 -3.79
C CYS A 165 -0.53 -17.20 -2.52
N ALA A 166 -1.44 -17.06 -1.54
CA ALA A 166 -1.38 -17.85 -0.32
C ALA A 166 -1.50 -19.35 -0.58
N ALA A 167 -2.46 -19.77 -1.42
CA ALA A 167 -2.61 -21.18 -1.79
C ALA A 167 -1.41 -21.75 -2.57
N ALA A 168 -0.78 -20.93 -3.45
CA ALA A 168 0.42 -21.34 -4.17
C ALA A 168 1.61 -21.57 -3.23
N CYS A 169 1.77 -20.69 -2.22
CA CYS A 169 2.80 -20.83 -1.19
C CYS A 169 2.56 -22.07 -0.30
N GLU A 170 1.30 -22.38 0.03
CA GLU A 170 0.93 -23.58 0.77
C GLU A 170 1.23 -24.87 -0.01
N ASP A 171 0.85 -24.95 -1.30
CA ASP A 171 1.22 -26.09 -2.17
C ASP A 171 2.74 -26.25 -2.27
N TYR A 172 3.48 -25.15 -2.37
CA TYR A 172 4.94 -25.19 -2.37
C TYR A 172 5.50 -25.72 -1.05
N ALA A 173 4.98 -25.27 0.09
CA ALA A 173 5.39 -25.76 1.41
C ALA A 173 5.18 -27.27 1.55
N GLU A 174 4.01 -27.78 1.13
CA GLU A 174 3.71 -29.22 1.15
C GLU A 174 4.74 -30.03 0.34
N ARG A 175 5.14 -29.54 -0.84
CA ARG A 175 6.17 -30.18 -1.67
C ARG A 175 7.55 -30.14 -1.01
N VAL A 176 7.92 -29.02 -0.39
CA VAL A 176 9.18 -28.90 0.36
C VAL A 176 9.23 -29.91 1.49
N PHE A 177 8.17 -30.01 2.30
CA PHE A 177 8.10 -31.00 3.36
C PHE A 177 8.16 -32.43 2.81
N ALA A 178 7.40 -32.75 1.76
CA ALA A 178 7.45 -34.08 1.15
C ALA A 178 8.86 -34.46 0.67
N ALA A 179 9.57 -33.53 0.03
CA ALA A 179 10.95 -33.75 -0.44
C ALA A 179 11.93 -33.99 0.72
N LEU A 180 11.81 -33.25 1.81
CA LEU A 180 12.66 -33.42 3.00
C LEU A 180 12.42 -34.77 3.70
N HIS A 181 11.16 -35.21 3.78
CA HIS A 181 10.83 -36.53 4.35
C HIS A 181 11.38 -37.67 3.48
N ALA A 182 11.34 -37.52 2.15
CA ALA A 182 11.89 -38.51 1.23
C ALA A 182 13.43 -38.64 1.34
N CYS A 183 14.16 -37.53 1.53
CA CYS A 183 15.61 -37.55 1.75
C CYS A 183 16.01 -38.09 3.15
N GLY A 184 15.11 -38.09 4.13
CA GLY A 184 15.35 -38.62 5.47
C GLY A 184 15.11 -40.13 5.62
N GLN A 185 14.58 -40.81 4.59
CA GLN A 185 14.30 -42.25 4.57
C GLN A 185 15.30 -42.99 3.68
N ASP A 186 16.59 -42.95 4.01
CA ASP A 186 17.56 -43.91 3.45
C ASP A 186 17.52 -45.21 4.30
N PRO A 187 17.19 -46.38 3.70
CA PRO A 187 17.10 -47.64 4.44
C PRO A 187 18.50 -48.17 4.77
N SER A 188 18.72 -48.45 6.07
CA SER A 188 19.85 -49.25 6.57
C SER A 188 19.75 -50.72 6.17
#